data_AF-A0A966VBW3-F1
#
_entry.id   AF-A0A966VBW3-F1
#
_cell.length_a   1.000
_cell.length_b   1.000
_cell.length_c   1.000
_cell.angle_alpha   90.00
_cell.angle_beta   90.00
_cell.angle_gamma   90.00
#
_symmetry.space_group_name_H-M   'P 1'
#
loop_
_entity.id
_entity.type
_entity.pdbx_description
1 polymer ?
#
loop_
_entity_poly.entity_id
_entity_poly.type
_entity_poly.pdbx_seq_one_letter_code
_entity_poly.pdbx_strand_id
1 'polypeptide(L)' 'MKPGDLMRIIKAKDQTPWVRAEEGKVCLLIRNLGEADGVLSSPNIWEVLVDGKVMTVHKLDLWKIDETR' A
#
# COMPACT_ATOMS: atom_id res chain seq x y z
N MET A 1 -0.49 -1.99 10.64
CA MET A 1 0.20 -2.29 9.38
C MET A 1 1.63 -2.64 9.72
N LYS A 2 2.06 -3.85 9.39
CA LYS A 2 3.43 -4.34 9.50
C LYS A 2 3.78 -5.11 8.22
N PRO A 3 5.08 -5.22 7.87
CA PRO A 3 5.53 -6.15 6.85
C PRO A 3 4.89 -7.53 7.03
N GLY A 4 4.41 -8.11 5.93
CA GLY A 4 3.70 -9.39 5.90
C GLY A 4 2.17 -9.30 6.03
N ASP A 5 1.60 -8.15 6.39
CA ASP A 5 0.14 -8.00 6.40
C ASP A 5 -0.42 -8.04 4.96
N LEU A 6 -1.56 -8.74 4.78
CA LEU A 6 -2.36 -8.66 3.56
C LEU A 6 -3.34 -7.49 3.66
N MET A 7 -3.32 -6.65 2.64
CA MET A 7 -4.13 -5.43 2.57
C MET A 7 -4.86 -5.40 1.22
N ARG A 8 -5.97 -4.67 1.14
CA ARG A 8 -6.66 -4.39 -0.12
C ARG A 8 -6.39 -2.95 -0.55
N ILE A 9 -6.10 -2.76 -1.83
CA ILE A 9 -6.01 -1.42 -2.40
C ILE A 9 -7.42 -0.86 -2.52
N ILE A 10 -7.64 0.32 -1.96
CA ILE A 10 -8.90 1.05 -1.99
C ILE A 10 -8.75 2.36 -2.76
N LYS A 11 -9.89 2.91 -3.17
CA LYS A 11 -9.96 4.22 -3.79
C LYS A 11 -9.80 5.32 -2.74
N ALA A 12 -8.67 6.03 -2.78
CA ALA A 12 -8.49 7.27 -2.03
C ALA A 12 -8.86 8.51 -2.88
N LYS A 13 -9.00 9.67 -2.23
CA LYS A 13 -9.42 10.92 -2.88
C LYS A 13 -8.38 11.45 -3.88
N ASP A 14 -7.10 11.38 -3.50
CA ASP A 14 -5.98 11.97 -4.24
C ASP A 14 -4.96 10.91 -4.69
N GLN A 15 -5.48 9.77 -5.15
CA GLN A 15 -4.66 8.64 -5.58
C GLN A 15 -4.07 8.87 -6.98
N THR A 16 -2.81 8.49 -7.16
CA THR A 16 -2.17 8.55 -8.48
C THR A 16 -2.80 7.55 -9.45
N PRO A 17 -2.83 7.84 -10.78
CA PRO A 17 -3.53 7.01 -11.75
C PRO A 17 -3.11 5.53 -11.77
N TRP A 18 -1.83 5.24 -11.53
CA TRP A 18 -1.32 3.87 -11.55
C TRP A 18 -1.75 3.05 -10.32
N VAL A 19 -1.84 3.66 -9.13
CA VAL A 19 -2.35 2.95 -7.93
C VAL A 19 -3.84 2.66 -8.11
N ARG A 20 -4.57 3.59 -8.73
CA ARG A 20 -5.99 3.43 -9.04
C ARG A 20 -6.29 2.27 -9.99
N ALA A 21 -5.37 1.96 -10.91
CA ALA A 21 -5.51 0.78 -11.79
C ALA A 21 -5.51 -0.55 -11.00
N GLU A 22 -4.96 -0.54 -9.78
CA GLU A 22 -4.89 -1.69 -8.89
C GLU A 22 -6.01 -1.69 -7.83
N GLU A 23 -6.98 -0.77 -7.91
CA GLU A 23 -8.13 -0.70 -6.99
C GLU A 23 -8.85 -2.05 -6.87
N GLY A 24 -9.09 -2.48 -5.63
CA GLY A 24 -9.75 -3.74 -5.29
C GLY A 24 -8.82 -4.95 -5.20
N LYS A 25 -7.57 -4.86 -5.68
CA LYS A 25 -6.61 -5.95 -5.58
C LYS A 25 -6.07 -6.14 -4.16
N VAL A 26 -5.69 -7.37 -3.86
CA VAL A 26 -4.98 -7.72 -2.62
C VAL A 26 -3.50 -7.53 -2.83
N CYS A 27 -2.83 -6.97 -1.83
CA CYS A 27 -1.40 -6.70 -1.84
C CYS A 27 -0.77 -7.19 -0.54
N LEU A 28 0.51 -7.52 -0.60
CA LEU A 28 1.33 -7.85 0.57
C LEU A 28 2.17 -6.63 0.96
N LEU A 29 2.14 -6.22 2.23
CA LEU A 29 3.05 -5.19 2.73
C LEU A 29 4.48 -5.73 2.79
N ILE A 30 5.40 -5.08 2.08
CA ILE A 30 6.83 -5.45 2.08
C ILE A 30 7.55 -4.67 3.16
N ARG A 31 7.49 -3.33 3.12
CA ARG A 31 8.12 -2.46 4.11
C ARG A 31 7.54 -1.04 4.06
N ASN A 32 7.73 -0.31 5.17
CA ASN A 32 7.43 1.12 5.24
C ASN A 32 8.66 1.91 4.76
N LEU A 33 8.43 2.93 3.93
CA LEU A 33 9.49 3.80 3.40
C LEU A 33 9.69 5.01 4.31
N GLY A 34 10.95 5.36 4.58
CA GLY A 34 11.32 6.43 5.49
C GLY A 34 12.21 7.51 4.88
N GLU A 35 12.77 8.36 5.73
CA GLU A 35 13.69 9.43 5.31
C GLU A 35 14.92 8.88 4.59
N ALA A 36 15.41 7.70 5.00
CA ALA A 36 16.51 6.99 4.33
C ALA A 36 16.19 6.61 2.87
N ASP A 37 14.91 6.50 2.53
CA ASP A 37 14.40 6.25 1.17
C ASP A 37 14.06 7.55 0.41
N GLY A 38 14.38 8.73 0.98
CA GLY A 38 14.02 10.03 0.40
C GLY A 38 12.56 10.44 0.63
N VAL A 39 11.82 9.73 1.49
CA VAL A 39 10.42 10.03 1.81
C VAL A 39 10.34 10.94 3.03
N LEU A 40 9.92 12.19 2.82
CA LEU A 40 9.77 13.19 3.89
C LEU A 40 8.59 12.90 4.85
N SER A 41 7.61 12.09 4.43
CA SER A 41 6.46 11.68 5.25
C SER A 41 6.49 10.16 5.52
N SER A 42 7.45 9.74 6.34
CA SER A 42 7.77 8.33 6.59
C SER A 42 6.61 7.42 7.04
N PRO A 43 5.65 7.80 7.90
CA PRO A 43 4.65 6.83 8.39
C PRO A 43 3.58 6.48 7.35
N ASN A 44 3.59 7.15 6.19
CA ASN A 44 2.48 7.14 5.26
C ASN A 44 2.78 6.48 3.91
N ILE A 45 4.01 6.06 3.64
CA ILE A 45 4.37 5.45 2.34
C ILE A 45 4.85 4.02 2.53
N TRP A 46 4.36 3.11 1.70
CA TRP A 46 4.62 1.67 1.79
C TRP A 46 5.02 1.08 0.44
N GLU A 47 5.96 0.14 0.45
CA GLU A 47 6.16 -0.78 -0.66
C GLU A 47 5.24 -2.00 -0.48
N VAL A 48 4.52 -2.33 -1.55
CA VAL A 48 3.59 -3.45 -1.59
C VAL A 48 3.83 -4.32 -2.82
N LEU A 49 3.56 -5.63 -2.68
CA LEU A 49 3.57 -6.58 -3.80
C LEU A 49 2.15 -6.79 -4.31
N VAL A 50 1.93 -6.52 -5.59
CA VAL A 50 0.65 -6.75 -6.31
C VAL A 50 0.96 -7.49 -7.60
N ASP A 51 0.36 -8.67 -7.81
CA ASP A 51 0.53 -9.48 -9.04
C ASP A 51 2.01 -9.65 -9.48
N GLY A 52 2.90 -9.85 -8.51
CA GLY A 52 4.35 -10.03 -8.76
C GLY A 52 5.13 -8.73 -9.04
N LYS A 53 4.49 -7.57 -8.96
CA LYS A 53 5.12 -6.25 -9.12
C LYS A 53 5.20 -5.53 -7.78
N VAL A 54 6.37 -4.95 -7.50
CA VAL A 54 6.56 -4.07 -6.34
C VAL A 54 6.14 -2.66 -6.72
N MET A 55 5.34 -2.03 -5.88
CA MET A 55 4.89 -0.67 -6.08
C MET A 55 4.83 0.11 -4.76
N THR A 56 4.93 1.43 -4.89
CA THR A 56 4.85 2.37 -3.77
C THR A 56 3.45 2.96 -3.67
N VAL A 57 2.83 2.87 -2.50
CA VAL A 57 1.47 3.34 -2.23
C VAL A 57 1.41 4.16 -0.94
N HIS A 58 0.43 5.05 -0.84
CA HIS A 58 0.18 5.76 0.41
C HIS A 58 -0.65 4.88 1.34
N LYS A 59 -0.49 5.05 2.66
CA LYS A 59 -1.23 4.32 3.69
C LYS A 59 -2.75 4.44 3.51
N LEU A 60 -3.22 5.59 3.05
CA LEU A 60 -4.65 5.87 2.80
C LEU A 60 -5.21 5.09 1.61
N ASP A 61 -4.35 4.54 0.74
CA ASP A 61 -4.75 3.68 -0.36
C ASP A 61 -4.99 2.23 0.10
N LEU A 62 -4.78 1.92 1.39
CA LEU A 62 -4.74 0.56 1.90
C LEU A 62 -5.79 0.32 2.99
N TRP A 63 -6.51 -0.78 2.87
CA TRP A 63 -7.45 -1.25 3.87
C TRP A 63 -7.07 -2.65 4.35
N LYS A 64 -7.11 -2.88 5.67
CA LYS A 64 -6.79 -4.18 6.23
C LYS A 64 -7.89 -5.18 5.88
N ILE A 65 -7.51 -6.35 5.38
CA ILE A 65 -8.44 -7.45 5.22
C ILE A 65 -8.61 -8.06 6.62
N ASP A 66 -9.71 -7.75 7.31
CA ASP A 66 -10.06 -8.50 8.52
C ASP A 66 -10.54 -9.89 8.09
N GLU A 67 -9.92 -10.93 8.66
CA GLU A 67 -10.21 -12.34 8.36
C GLU A 67 -11.61 -12.79 8.84
N THR A 68 -12.40 -11.92 9.46
CA THR A 68 -13.73 -12.26 9.95
C THR A 68 -14.80 -12.04 8.87
N ARG A 69 -15.06 -13.08 8.10
CA ARG A 69 -16.38 -13.40 7.55
C ARG A 69 -16.69 -14.87 7.79
#